data_AF-A0A4R1PP31-F1
#
_entry.id   AF-A0A4R1PP31-F1
#
_cell.length_a   1.000
_cell.length_b   1.000
_cell.length_c   1.000
_cell.angle_alpha   90.00
_cell.angle_beta   90.00
_cell.angle_gamma   90.00
#
_symmetry.space_group_name_H-M   'P 1'
#
loop_
_entity.id
_entity.type
_entity.pdbx_description
1 polymer ?
#
loop_
_entity_poly.entity_id
_entity_poly.type
_entity_poly.pdbx_seq_one_letter_code
_entity_poly.pdbx_strand_id
1 'polypeptide(L)' 'MKQYNDPAERVSVEYNGKTYTATYRVEHGCITVSTLRGEKSTQLGGLTAKALAIELLIELITESKA' A
#
# COMPACT_ATOMS: atom_id res chain seq x y z
N MET A 1 -13.77 19.61 -11.83
CA MET A 1 -13.42 18.59 -10.83
C MET A 1 -11.91 18.62 -10.67
N LYS A 2 -11.38 19.01 -9.51
CA LYS A 2 -9.92 19.03 -9.30
C LYS A 2 -9.48 17.58 -9.08
N GLN A 3 -8.78 16.99 -10.05
CA GLN A 3 -8.01 15.77 -9.80
C GLN A 3 -6.94 16.15 -8.78
N TYR A 4 -7.13 15.71 -7.53
CA TYR A 4 -6.03 15.65 -6.56
C TYR A 4 -5.13 14.52 -7.05
N ASN A 5 -4.19 14.89 -7.92
CA ASN A 5 -3.12 14.00 -8.36
C ASN A 5 -2.11 13.94 -7.21
N ASP A 6 -2.53 13.42 -6.05
CA ASP A 6 -1.60 13.16 -4.95
C ASP A 6 -0.55 12.19 -5.48
N PRO A 7 0.75 12.54 -5.42
CA PRO A 7 1.79 11.69 -5.95
C PRO A 7 1.74 10.38 -5.18
N ALA A 8 1.47 9.28 -5.88
CA ALA A 8 1.47 7.96 -5.26
C ALA A 8 2.81 7.74 -4.54
N GLU A 9 2.75 7.68 -3.21
CA GLU A 9 3.93 7.55 -2.36
C GLU A 9 4.46 6.12 -2.47
N ARG A 10 5.79 5.95 -2.47
CA ARG A 10 6.40 4.61 -2.57
C ARG A 10 6.75 4.09 -1.20
N VAL A 11 6.52 2.80 -1.00
CA VAL A 11 6.94 2.06 0.18
C VAL A 11 7.67 0.79 -0.22
N SER A 12 8.65 0.40 0.58
CA SER A 12 9.40 -0.84 0.38
C SER A 12 9.52 -1.59 1.70
N VAL A 13 9.42 -2.91 1.64
CA VAL A 13 9.61 -3.80 2.79
C VAL A 13 10.51 -4.96 2.40
N GLU A 14 11.38 -5.39 3.31
CA GLU A 14 12.11 -6.65 3.17
C GLU A 14 11.28 -7.79 3.76
N TYR A 15 11.02 -8.82 2.97
CA TYR A 15 10.24 -9.99 3.40
C TYR A 15 10.86 -11.27 2.82
N ASN A 16 11.21 -12.25 3.67
CA ASN A 16 11.93 -13.47 3.29
C ASN A 16 13.19 -13.21 2.44
N GLY A 17 14.02 -12.24 2.82
CA GLY A 17 15.27 -11.90 2.12
C GLY A 17 15.08 -11.28 0.73
N LYS A 18 13.87 -10.83 0.39
CA LYS A 18 13.56 -10.11 -0.86
C LYS A 18 12.96 -8.75 -0.53
N THR A 19 13.38 -7.72 -1.26
CA THR A 19 12.76 -6.39 -1.18
C THR A 19 11.54 -6.34 -2.08
N TYR A 20 10.39 -6.00 -1.51
CA TYR A 20 9.16 -5.73 -2.23
C TYR A 20 8.87 -4.25 -2.19
N THR A 21 8.32 -3.74 -3.28
CA THR A 21 7.98 -2.32 -3.43
C THR A 21 6.52 -2.18 -3.84
N ALA A 22 5.88 -1.14 -3.32
CA ALA A 22 4.52 -0.77 -3.67
C ALA A 22 4.39 0.75 -3.76
N THR A 23 3.33 1.18 -4.41
CA THR A 23 2.87 2.57 -4.36
C THR A 23 1.58 2.63 -3.57
N TYR A 24 1.38 3.65 -2.75
CA TYR A 24 0.12 3.88 -2.07
C TYR A 24 -0.41 5.29 -2.33
N ARG A 25 -1.73 5.42 -2.29
CA ARG A 25 -2.43 6.70 -2.30
C ARG A 25 -3.48 6.74 -1.21
N VAL A 26 -3.78 7.93 -0.72
CA VAL A 26 -4.82 8.17 0.28
C VAL A 26 -5.90 9.03 -0.36
N GLU A 27 -7.11 8.50 -0.46
CA GLU A 27 -8.26 9.19 -1.02
C GLU A 27 -9.42 9.07 -0.05
N HIS A 28 -9.99 10.20 0.37
CA HIS A 28 -11.15 10.24 1.29
C HIS A 28 -10.97 9.42 2.59
N GLY A 29 -9.75 9.32 3.11
CA GLY A 29 -9.45 8.55 4.33
C GLY A 29 -9.26 7.04 4.12
N CYS A 30 -9.35 6.58 2.87
CA CYS A 30 -9.00 5.23 2.46
C CYS A 30 -7.60 5.21 1.86
N ILE A 31 -6.77 4.26 2.29
CA ILE A 31 -5.49 3.98 1.66
C ILE A 31 -5.69 2.87 0.63
N THR A 32 -5.08 3.03 -0.55
CA THR A 32 -4.97 1.97 -1.56
C THR A 32 -3.49 1.71 -1.80
N VAL A 33 -3.06 0.46 -1.64
CA VAL A 33 -1.71 -0.02 -1.90
C VAL A 33 -1.74 -0.87 -3.15
N SER A 34 -0.95 -0.47 -4.16
CA SER A 34 -0.86 -1.16 -5.44
C SER A 34 0.56 -1.71 -5.63
N THR A 35 0.62 -2.96 -6.07
CA THR A 35 1.83 -3.67 -6.50
C THR A 35 1.68 -4.08 -7.96
N LEU A 36 2.73 -4.65 -8.56
CA LEU A 36 2.63 -5.23 -9.91
C LEU A 36 1.71 -6.46 -9.99
N ARG A 37 1.31 -7.05 -8.84
CA ARG A 37 0.56 -8.31 -8.76
C ARG A 37 -0.89 -8.13 -8.30
N GLY A 38 -1.26 -6.94 -7.84
CA GLY A 38 -2.57 -6.67 -7.28
C GLY A 38 -2.56 -5.44 -6.40
N GLU A 39 -3.73 -5.08 -5.91
CA GLU A 39 -3.95 -3.95 -5.02
C GLU A 39 -4.84 -4.31 -3.84
N LYS A 40 -4.68 -3.60 -2.73
CA LYS A 40 -5.50 -3.74 -1.53
C LYS A 40 -5.80 -2.37 -0.96
N SER A 41 -7.05 -2.16 -0.53
CA SER A 41 -7.50 -0.90 0.03
C SER A 41 -8.19 -1.09 1.38
N THR A 42 -7.93 -0.18 2.31
CA THR A 42 -8.61 -0.17 3.61
C THR A 42 -8.70 1.25 4.18
N GLN A 43 -9.48 1.43 5.25
CA GLN A 43 -9.65 2.71 5.92
C GLN A 43 -8.48 2.99 6.86
N LEU A 44 -7.95 4.22 6.90
CA LEU A 44 -6.74 4.56 7.69
C LEU A 44 -6.89 4.29 9.19
N GLY A 45 -8.10 4.41 9.73
CA GLY A 45 -8.42 4.03 11.12
C GLY A 45 -7.62 4.75 12.21
N GLY A 46 -6.94 5.86 11.90
CA GLY A 46 -6.06 6.58 12.82
C GLY A 46 -4.58 6.17 12.77
N LEU A 47 -4.21 5.17 11.97
CA LEU A 47 -2.81 4.87 11.66
C LEU A 47 -2.26 5.85 10.62
N THR A 48 -0.93 5.98 10.58
CA THR A 48 -0.28 6.72 9.49
C THR A 48 -0.38 5.92 8.19
N ALA A 49 -0.55 6.61 7.07
CA ALA A 49 -0.65 5.97 5.76
C ALA A 49 0.53 5.05 5.45
N LYS A 50 1.74 5.47 5.79
CA LYS A 50 2.94 4.66 5.61
C LYS A 50 2.91 3.35 6.42
N ALA A 51 2.50 3.39 7.69
CA ALA A 51 2.46 2.20 8.53
C ALA A 51 1.46 1.17 7.95
N LEU A 52 0.26 1.62 7.63
CA LEU A 52 -0.78 0.78 7.04
C LEU A 52 -0.41 0.30 5.63
N ALA A 53 0.34 1.10 4.86
CA ALA A 53 0.84 0.69 3.56
C ALA A 53 1.82 -0.49 3.64
N ILE A 54 2.65 -0.53 4.69
CA ILE A 54 3.58 -1.64 4.95
C ILE A 54 2.80 -2.91 5.30
N GLU A 55 1.81 -2.80 6.18
CA GLU A 55 0.97 -3.94 6.58
C GLU A 55 0.24 -4.56 5.38
N LEU A 56 -0.44 -3.74 4.59
CA LEU A 56 -1.13 -4.17 3.37
C LEU A 56 -0.18 -4.76 2.32
N LEU A 57 1.04 -4.22 2.20
CA LEU A 57 2.06 -4.79 1.31
C LEU A 57 2.48 -6.18 1.78
N ILE A 58 2.69 -6.40 3.08
CA ILE A 58 3.01 -7.73 3.62
C ILE A 58 1.86 -8.71 3.35
N GLU A 59 0.61 -8.29 3.59
CA GLU A 59 -0.57 -9.11 3.29
C GLU A 59 -0.62 -9.53 1.82
N LEU A 60 -0.47 -8.58 0.88
CA LEU A 60 -0.43 -8.87 -0.55
C LEU A 60 0.70 -9.86 -0.93
N ILE A 61 1.86 -9.74 -0.29
CA ILE A 61 2.99 -10.67 -0.51
C ILE A 61 2.67 -12.07 0.01
N THR A 62 2.01 -12.17 1.16
CA THR A 62 1.63 -13.46 1.76
C THR A 62 0.50 -14.14 0.99
N GLU A 63 -0.51 -13.39 0.55
CA GLU A 63 -1.62 -13.89 -0.27
C GLU A 63 -1.13 -14.37 -1.63
N SER A 64 -0.19 -13.65 -2.26
CA SER A 64 0.40 -14.06 -3.54
C SER A 64 1.26 -15.35 -3.48
N LYS A 65 1.58 -15.84 -2.27
CA LYS A 65 2.36 -17.07 -2.05
C LYS A 65 1.50 -18.28 -1.70
N ALA A 66 0.22 -18.08 -1.37
CA ALA A 66 -0.76 -19.13 -1.14
C ALA A 66 -1.31 -19.65 -2.47
#